data_AF-A0A2K8T0V5-F1
#
_entry.id   AF-A0A2K8T0V5-F1
#
_cell.length_a   1.000
_cell.length_b   1.000
_cell.length_c   1.000
_cell.angle_alpha   90.00
_cell.angle_beta   90.00
_cell.angle_gamma   90.00
#
_symmetry.space_group_name_H-M   'P 1'
#
loop_
_entity.id
_entity.type
_entity.pdbx_description
1 polymer ?
#
loop_
_entity_poly.entity_id
_entity_poly.type
_entity_poly.pdbx_seq_one_letter_code
_entity_poly.pdbx_strand_id
1 'polypeptide(L)'
;MVIQQLPGIYKSGHQDYLEALNQTWEWVSRKICEFEARSPSFQQSLVIWINGYLKWRIKDLYRPDSNYTISLDRLTRNDEGDETTLLNILPDRQSQTISLDLLDIKIAQIQETERQCLGKRIWQYIEQDEEGKLTASHPRKNPECHCHLLAMRLLLEQPPHKIADIARELNISNQTLYSHWKKNCLPLLKEIGMNFGSD
;
A
#
# COMPACT_ATOMS: atom_id res chain seq x y z
N MET A 1 8.55 -12.32 -0.74
CA MET A 1 8.90 -13.68 -0.27
C MET A 1 8.18 -13.93 1.04
N VAL A 2 7.28 -14.92 1.06
CA VAL A 2 6.12 -15.00 1.98
C VAL A 2 6.43 -15.84 3.23
N ILE A 3 7.52 -15.53 3.94
CA ILE A 3 7.89 -16.28 5.17
C ILE A 3 6.97 -15.87 6.34
N GLN A 4 6.44 -14.64 6.31
CA GLN A 4 5.55 -14.12 7.36
C GLN A 4 4.17 -14.80 7.42
N GLN A 5 3.76 -15.56 6.40
CA GLN A 5 2.49 -16.30 6.39
C GLN A 5 2.65 -17.77 6.83
N LEU A 6 3.81 -18.15 7.37
CA LEU A 6 4.00 -19.52 7.88
C LEU A 6 3.02 -19.80 9.04
N PRO A 7 2.20 -20.86 8.94
CA PRO A 7 1.32 -21.24 10.03
C PRO A 7 2.16 -21.72 11.23
N GLY A 8 1.79 -21.29 12.44
CA GLY A 8 2.41 -21.76 13.68
C GLY A 8 3.54 -20.90 14.24
N ILE A 9 3.74 -19.67 13.75
CA ILE A 9 4.61 -18.69 14.43
C ILE A 9 4.03 -18.35 15.81
N TYR A 10 4.89 -18.36 16.82
CA TYR A 10 4.53 -18.16 18.22
C TYR A 10 4.04 -16.73 18.46
N LYS A 11 2.87 -16.57 19.10
CA LYS A 11 2.27 -15.28 19.44
C LYS A 11 2.40 -14.99 20.94
N SER A 12 2.65 -13.73 21.29
CA SER A 12 2.69 -13.24 22.67
C SER A 12 1.82 -11.99 22.80
N GLY A 13 1.26 -11.77 23.99
CA GLY A 13 0.49 -10.56 24.33
C GLY A 13 1.35 -9.39 24.84
N HIS A 14 2.68 -9.49 24.78
CA HIS A 14 3.58 -8.42 25.20
C HIS A 14 3.44 -7.20 24.26
N GLN A 15 3.47 -5.98 24.78
CA GLN A 15 3.34 -4.75 23.98
C GLN A 15 4.41 -4.68 22.86
N ASP A 16 5.65 -5.06 23.19
CA ASP A 16 6.79 -5.05 22.25
C ASP A 16 6.94 -6.36 21.46
N TYR A 17 5.90 -7.20 21.42
CA TYR A 17 5.92 -8.47 20.67
C TYR A 17 6.19 -8.24 19.17
N LEU A 18 5.57 -7.21 18.58
CA LEU A 18 5.74 -6.90 17.15
C LEU A 18 7.19 -6.52 16.82
N GLU A 19 7.86 -5.79 17.74
CA GLU A 19 9.26 -5.43 17.59
C GLU A 19 10.17 -6.67 17.68
N ALA A 20 9.94 -7.54 18.68
CA ALA A 20 10.66 -8.82 18.77
C ALA A 20 10.43 -9.71 17.54
N LEU A 21 9.23 -9.69 16.98
CA LEU A 21 8.91 -10.41 15.74
C LEU A 21 9.67 -9.81 14.55
N ASN A 22 9.71 -8.49 14.41
CA ASN A 22 10.44 -7.82 13.34
C ASN A 22 11.95 -8.13 13.39
N GLN A 23 12.57 -8.00 14.57
CA GLN A 23 13.98 -8.37 14.78
C GLN A 23 14.24 -9.85 14.51
N THR A 24 13.27 -10.72 14.80
CA THR A 24 13.36 -12.14 14.44
C THR A 24 13.41 -12.30 12.92
N TRP A 25 12.61 -11.56 12.15
CA TRP A 25 12.67 -11.61 10.70
C TRP A 25 13.99 -11.10 10.11
N GLU A 26 14.53 -10.03 10.67
CA GLU A 26 15.87 -9.52 10.29
C GLU A 26 16.97 -10.55 10.59
N TRP A 27 16.88 -11.22 11.73
CA TRP A 27 17.81 -12.30 12.07
C TRP A 27 17.67 -13.48 11.10
N VAL A 28 16.44 -13.91 10.81
CA VAL A 28 16.16 -14.99 9.86
C VAL A 28 16.71 -14.64 8.48
N SER A 29 16.47 -13.43 7.96
CA SER A 29 16.93 -13.06 6.61
C SER A 29 18.45 -13.14 6.47
N ARG A 30 19.18 -12.80 7.55
CA ARG A 30 20.66 -12.88 7.59
C ARG A 30 21.19 -14.29 7.78
N LYS A 31 20.41 -15.16 8.44
CA LYS A 31 20.86 -16.48 8.91
C LYS A 31 20.20 -17.65 8.19
N ILE A 32 19.31 -17.39 7.23
CA ILE A 32 18.58 -18.42 6.50
C ILE A 32 19.51 -19.38 5.73
N CYS A 33 20.66 -18.90 5.25
CA CYS A 33 21.65 -19.73 4.57
C CYS A 33 22.38 -20.72 5.50
N GLU A 34 22.34 -20.47 6.82
CA GLU A 34 22.94 -21.34 7.85
C GLU A 34 21.91 -22.34 8.42
N PHE A 35 20.67 -22.33 7.91
CA PHE A 35 19.61 -23.20 8.41
C PHE A 35 19.75 -24.63 7.86
N GLU A 36 19.77 -25.59 8.77
CA GLU A 36 19.74 -27.02 8.45
C GLU A 36 18.48 -27.67 9.03
N ALA A 37 17.72 -28.37 8.18
CA ALA A 37 16.51 -29.06 8.59
C ALA A 37 16.87 -30.29 9.43
N ARG A 38 16.35 -30.35 10.67
CA ARG A 38 16.59 -31.46 11.62
C ARG A 38 15.47 -32.49 11.63
N SER A 39 14.33 -32.21 10.99
CA SER A 39 13.14 -33.07 10.97
C SER A 39 12.73 -33.36 9.52
N PRO A 40 11.99 -34.46 9.26
CA PRO A 40 11.62 -34.86 7.90
C PRO A 40 10.77 -33.82 7.15
N SER A 41 10.06 -32.95 7.89
CA SER A 41 9.40 -31.78 7.32
C SER A 41 10.30 -30.55 7.43
N PHE A 42 10.72 -30.03 6.27
CA PHE A 42 11.48 -28.79 6.15
C PHE A 42 10.72 -27.60 6.76
N GLN A 43 9.43 -27.49 6.47
CA GLN A 43 8.58 -26.42 6.97
C GLN A 43 8.46 -26.44 8.50
N GLN A 44 8.25 -27.62 9.10
CA GLN A 44 8.18 -27.75 10.55
C GLN A 44 9.52 -27.40 11.21
N SER A 45 10.63 -27.88 10.63
CA SER A 45 11.98 -27.56 11.11
C SER A 45 12.24 -26.04 11.09
N LEU A 46 11.80 -25.36 10.04
CA LEU A 46 11.95 -23.92 9.89
C LEU A 46 11.12 -23.16 10.92
N VAL A 47 9.84 -23.54 11.11
CA VAL A 47 8.96 -22.93 12.12
C VAL A 47 9.53 -23.11 13.53
N ILE A 48 10.06 -24.30 13.85
CA ILE A 48 10.69 -24.56 15.16
C ILE A 48 11.92 -23.67 15.36
N TRP A 49 12.76 -23.53 14.33
CA TRP A 49 13.97 -22.71 14.40
C TRP A 49 13.66 -21.22 14.62
N ILE A 50 12.70 -20.69 13.86
CA ILE A 50 12.21 -19.31 14.00
C ILE A 50 11.59 -19.10 15.39
N ASN A 51 10.70 -20.00 15.82
CA ASN A 51 10.05 -19.92 17.11
C ASN A 51 11.03 -20.05 18.29
N GLY A 52 12.12 -20.80 18.12
CA GLY A 52 13.18 -20.90 19.11
C GLY A 52 13.79 -19.53 19.39
N TYR A 53 14.19 -18.80 18.33
CA TYR A 53 14.76 -17.46 18.46
C TYR A 53 13.73 -16.45 19.00
N LEU A 54 12.51 -16.48 18.46
CA LEU A 54 11.43 -15.58 18.87
C LEU A 54 11.07 -15.73 20.36
N LYS A 55 11.00 -16.96 20.86
CA LYS A 55 10.72 -17.21 22.29
C LYS A 55 11.80 -16.64 23.21
N TRP A 56 13.07 -16.72 22.80
CA TRP A 56 14.16 -16.11 23.56
C TRP A 56 14.07 -14.59 23.57
N ARG A 57 13.75 -13.97 22.44
CA ARG A 57 13.51 -12.52 22.37
C ARG A 57 12.35 -12.08 23.25
N ILE A 58 11.23 -12.79 23.19
CA ILE A 58 10.08 -12.51 24.05
C ILE A 58 10.44 -12.68 25.52
N LYS A 59 11.21 -13.71 25.88
CA LYS A 59 11.68 -13.90 27.26
C LYS A 59 12.59 -12.75 27.72
N ASP A 60 13.40 -12.20 26.82
CA ASP A 60 14.24 -11.04 27.10
C ASP A 60 13.40 -9.78 27.38
N LEU A 61 12.28 -9.59 26.67
CA LEU A 61 11.34 -8.51 26.95
C LEU A 61 10.73 -8.56 28.36
N TYR A 62 10.51 -9.76 28.90
CA TYR A 62 10.01 -9.94 30.27
C TYR A 62 11.11 -9.91 31.34
N ARG A 63 12.38 -9.84 30.94
CA ARG A 63 13.46 -9.65 31.89
C ARG A 63 13.34 -8.21 32.39
N PRO A 64 13.37 -7.96 33.70
CA PRO A 64 13.36 -6.61 34.23
C PRO A 64 14.64 -5.92 33.76
N ASP A 65 14.53 -5.18 32.67
CA ASP A 65 15.59 -4.29 32.23
C ASP A 65 15.71 -3.20 33.28
N SER A 66 16.84 -3.16 33.98
CA SER A 66 17.20 -2.01 34.83
C SER A 66 17.34 -0.72 34.02
N ASN A 67 17.27 -0.80 32.68
CA ASN A 67 17.62 0.26 31.75
C ASN A 67 16.48 0.67 30.80
N TYR A 68 15.29 0.07 30.88
CA TYR A 68 14.11 0.46 30.07
C TYR A 68 13.15 1.39 30.81
N THR A 69 13.56 1.97 31.93
CA THR A 69 12.95 3.22 32.37
C THR A 69 13.49 4.33 31.47
N ILE A 70 12.76 4.64 30.40
CA ILE A 70 12.86 5.97 29.78
C ILE A 70 12.60 6.95 30.92
N SER A 71 13.67 7.55 31.44
CA SER A 71 13.54 8.61 32.42
C SER A 71 12.88 9.78 31.70
N LEU A 72 11.67 10.13 32.11
CA LEU A 72 10.95 11.32 31.62
C LEU A 72 11.74 12.61 31.93
N ASP A 73 12.71 12.50 32.85
CA ASP A 73 13.65 13.55 33.22
C ASP A 73 14.88 13.63 32.29
N ARG A 74 14.94 12.80 31.24
CA ARG A 74 16.04 12.86 30.25
C ARG A 74 15.94 14.13 29.42
N LEU A 75 17.04 14.88 29.37
CA LEU A 75 17.24 16.03 28.50
C LEU A 75 17.22 15.62 27.02
N THR A 76 16.50 16.41 26.22
CA THR A 76 16.31 16.28 24.78
C THR A 76 16.16 17.69 24.19
N ARG A 77 16.23 17.82 22.86
CA ARG A 77 16.11 19.10 22.18
C ARG A 77 14.69 19.26 21.61
N ASN A 78 14.06 20.42 21.79
CA ASN A 78 12.77 20.74 21.16
C ASN A 78 12.95 21.21 19.69
N ASP A 79 11.83 21.45 19.00
CA ASP A 79 11.79 21.91 17.60
C ASP A 79 12.45 23.30 17.41
N GLU A 80 12.61 24.06 18.49
CA GLU A 80 13.24 25.39 18.52
C GLU A 80 14.75 25.35 18.83
N GLY A 81 15.28 24.16 19.17
CA GLY A 81 16.70 23.94 19.43
C GLY A 81 17.13 24.03 20.90
N ASP A 82 16.21 24.31 21.82
CA ASP A 82 16.45 24.44 23.26
C ASP A 82 16.47 23.08 23.97
N GLU A 83 17.30 23.01 25.03
CA GLU A 83 17.35 21.85 25.92
C GLU A 83 16.10 21.81 26.81
N THR A 84 15.31 20.76 26.66
CA THR A 84 14.11 20.50 27.47
C THR A 84 14.05 19.05 27.90
N THR A 85 13.13 18.72 28.79
CA THR A 85 12.94 17.36 29.31
C THR A 85 11.91 16.61 28.48
N LEU A 86 12.06 15.30 28.31
CA LEU A 86 11.08 14.47 27.57
C LEU A 86 9.65 14.67 28.07
N LEU A 87 9.46 14.82 29.38
CA LEU A 87 8.17 15.13 30.00
C LEU A 87 7.50 16.40 29.46
N ASN A 88 8.30 17.44 29.17
CA ASN A 88 7.80 18.74 28.71
C ASN A 88 7.51 18.75 27.20
N ILE A 89 8.06 17.80 26.43
CA ILE A 89 7.73 17.60 25.01
C ILE A 89 6.44 16.79 24.87
N LEU A 90 6.18 15.88 25.81
CA LEU A 90 4.97 15.07 25.76
C LEU A 90 3.76 15.97 25.95
N PRO A 91 2.80 15.94 25.02
CA PRO A 91 1.56 16.68 25.20
C PRO A 91 0.87 16.13 26.46
N ASP A 92 0.29 17.03 27.25
CA ASP A 92 -0.25 16.74 28.59
C ASP A 92 -1.14 15.49 28.56
N ARG A 93 -1.24 14.75 29.67
CA ARG A 93 -1.94 13.44 29.71
C ARG A 93 -3.44 13.53 29.38
N GLN A 94 -3.99 14.75 29.22
CA GLN A 94 -5.33 15.01 28.70
C GLN A 94 -5.38 15.13 27.16
N SER A 95 -4.25 15.32 26.50
CA SER A 95 -3.98 15.03 25.09
C SER A 95 -3.66 13.55 24.87
N GLN A 96 -4.20 12.67 25.72
CA GLN A 96 -4.27 11.22 25.50
C GLN A 96 -5.14 10.97 24.28
N THR A 97 -4.56 11.16 23.11
CA THR A 97 -4.69 10.28 21.97
C THR A 97 -3.73 10.76 20.86
N ILE A 98 -2.48 10.31 20.89
CA ILE A 98 -1.97 9.67 19.67
C ILE A 98 -2.78 8.37 19.56
N SER A 99 -4.08 8.51 19.25
CA SER A 99 -5.01 7.39 19.12
C SER A 99 -4.59 6.60 17.90
N LEU A 100 -4.96 5.32 17.85
CA LEU A 100 -5.12 4.61 16.58
C LEU A 100 -5.78 5.51 15.52
N ASP A 101 -6.77 6.31 15.93
CA ASP A 101 -7.48 7.29 15.09
C ASP A 101 -6.55 8.28 14.36
N LEU A 102 -5.48 8.77 14.98
CA LEU A 102 -4.55 9.71 14.31
C LEU A 102 -3.69 9.01 13.26
N LEU A 103 -3.28 7.76 13.52
CA LEU A 103 -2.56 6.94 12.54
C LEU A 103 -3.49 6.55 11.39
N ASP A 104 -4.73 6.19 11.66
CA ASP A 104 -5.74 5.88 10.65
C ASP A 104 -6.03 7.10 9.77
N ILE A 105 -6.17 8.29 10.36
CA ILE A 105 -6.27 9.56 9.62
C ILE A 105 -5.04 9.76 8.75
N LYS A 106 -3.83 9.52 9.27
CA LYS A 106 -2.60 9.72 8.50
C LYS A 106 -2.46 8.72 7.36
N ILE A 107 -2.81 7.46 7.57
CA ILE A 107 -2.84 6.41 6.55
C ILE A 107 -3.84 6.80 5.46
N ALA A 108 -5.04 7.23 5.84
CA ALA A 108 -6.05 7.68 4.88
C ALA A 108 -5.57 8.89 4.06
N GLN A 109 -4.87 9.85 4.67
CA GLN A 109 -4.25 10.98 3.96
C GLN A 109 -3.19 10.54 2.96
N ILE A 110 -2.31 9.61 3.34
CA ILE A 110 -1.27 9.08 2.45
C ILE A 110 -1.91 8.38 1.26
N GLN A 111 -2.86 7.48 1.51
CA GLN A 111 -3.58 6.74 0.47
C GLN A 111 -4.35 7.66 -0.48
N GLU A 112 -5.01 8.69 0.05
CA GLU A 112 -5.74 9.66 -0.76
C GLU A 112 -4.78 10.50 -1.62
N THR A 113 -3.63 10.90 -1.06
CA THR A 113 -2.60 11.65 -1.80
C THR A 113 -2.02 10.80 -2.94
N GLU A 114 -1.69 9.54 -2.66
CA GLU A 114 -1.23 8.57 -3.67
C GLU A 114 -2.28 8.38 -4.76
N ARG A 115 -3.54 8.19 -4.39
CA ARG A 115 -4.67 8.03 -5.33
C ARG A 115 -4.84 9.26 -6.21
N GLN A 116 -4.69 10.46 -5.66
CA GLN A 116 -4.77 11.72 -6.41
C GLN A 116 -3.59 11.88 -7.38
N CYS A 117 -2.37 11.60 -6.92
CA CYS A 117 -1.17 11.64 -7.76
C CYS A 117 -1.26 10.65 -8.92
N LEU A 118 -1.63 9.39 -8.63
CA LEU A 118 -1.85 8.36 -9.64
C LEU A 118 -2.94 8.77 -10.62
N GLY A 119 -4.08 9.25 -10.11
CA GLY A 119 -5.19 9.75 -10.92
C GLY A 119 -4.75 10.86 -11.87
N LYS A 120 -3.94 11.81 -11.40
CA LYS A 120 -3.38 12.90 -12.22
C LYS A 120 -2.45 12.38 -13.32
N ARG A 121 -1.59 11.41 -13.01
CA ARG A 121 -0.67 10.80 -13.98
C ARG A 121 -1.44 10.04 -15.08
N ILE A 122 -2.45 9.28 -14.70
CA ILE A 122 -3.35 8.58 -15.64
C ILE A 122 -4.13 9.61 -16.49
N TRP A 123 -4.62 10.68 -15.87
CA TRP A 123 -5.33 11.75 -16.56
C TRP A 123 -4.47 12.38 -17.66
N GLN A 124 -3.22 12.72 -17.33
CA GLN A 124 -2.24 13.25 -18.28
C GLN A 124 -1.91 12.25 -19.40
N TYR A 125 -1.74 10.97 -19.06
CA TYR A 125 -1.50 9.94 -20.06
C TYR A 125 -2.66 9.79 -21.04
N ILE A 126 -3.90 9.82 -20.54
CA ILE A 126 -5.09 9.78 -21.40
C ILE A 126 -5.13 11.00 -22.31
N GLU A 127 -4.87 12.21 -21.80
CA GLU A 127 -4.90 13.45 -22.57
C GLU A 127 -3.83 13.49 -23.67
N GLN A 128 -2.61 13.01 -23.38
CA GLN A 128 -1.49 13.08 -24.31
C GLN A 128 -1.46 11.93 -25.33
N ASP A 129 -1.92 10.73 -24.95
CA ASP A 129 -1.85 9.49 -25.73
C ASP A 129 -0.52 9.32 -26.49
N GLU A 130 0.62 9.58 -25.83
CA GLU A 130 1.94 9.65 -26.48
C GLU A 130 2.33 8.37 -27.22
N GLU A 131 1.83 7.21 -26.77
CA GLU A 131 2.07 5.90 -27.40
C GLU A 131 1.03 5.53 -28.46
N GLY A 132 -0.03 6.33 -28.63
CA GLY A 132 -1.12 6.06 -29.57
C GLY A 132 -1.92 4.79 -29.26
N LYS A 133 -1.76 4.18 -28.06
CA LYS A 133 -2.41 2.92 -27.70
C LYS A 133 -3.93 3.09 -27.61
N LEU A 134 -4.41 4.23 -27.13
CA LEU A 134 -5.83 4.51 -26.98
C LEU A 134 -6.49 4.94 -28.29
N THR A 135 -5.76 5.62 -29.17
CA THR A 135 -6.21 5.97 -30.53
C THR A 135 -6.19 4.77 -31.50
N ALA A 136 -5.24 3.85 -31.35
CA ALA A 136 -5.17 2.62 -32.17
C ALA A 136 -6.30 1.62 -31.87
N SER A 137 -6.93 1.70 -30.70
CA SER A 137 -8.02 0.81 -30.31
C SER A 137 -9.37 1.39 -30.74
N HIS A 138 -9.83 1.01 -31.93
CA HIS A 138 -11.12 1.39 -32.49
C HIS A 138 -11.87 0.20 -33.11
N PRO A 139 -13.21 0.24 -33.22
CA PRO A 139 -13.97 -0.74 -33.98
C PRO A 139 -13.54 -0.74 -35.46
N ARG A 140 -13.43 -1.92 -36.09
CA ARG A 140 -13.06 -2.05 -37.51
C ARG A 140 -13.95 -1.25 -38.46
N LYS A 141 -15.23 -1.07 -38.11
CA LYS A 141 -16.20 -0.37 -38.97
C LYS A 141 -16.20 1.15 -38.77
N ASN A 142 -15.72 1.66 -37.63
CA ASN A 142 -15.81 3.07 -37.25
C ASN A 142 -14.50 3.51 -36.55
N PRO A 143 -13.49 3.99 -37.30
CA PRO A 143 -12.21 4.41 -36.73
C PRO A 143 -12.32 5.65 -35.82
N GLU A 144 -13.33 6.49 -36.05
CA GLU A 144 -13.66 7.65 -35.22
C GLU A 144 -14.02 7.29 -33.76
N CYS A 145 -14.38 6.03 -33.50
CA CYS A 145 -14.78 5.55 -32.17
C CYS A 145 -13.61 4.91 -31.43
N HIS A 146 -12.50 5.62 -31.27
CA HIS A 146 -11.34 5.10 -30.55
C HIS A 146 -11.46 5.30 -29.03
N CYS A 147 -10.75 4.48 -28.26
CA CYS A 147 -10.82 4.49 -26.80
C CYS A 147 -10.37 5.80 -26.16
N HIS A 148 -9.46 6.56 -26.80
CA HIS A 148 -9.07 7.89 -26.32
C HIS A 148 -10.26 8.87 -26.30
N LEU A 149 -11.05 8.96 -27.37
CA LEU A 149 -12.23 9.83 -27.43
C LEU A 149 -13.25 9.45 -26.34
N LEU A 150 -13.49 8.16 -26.15
CA LEU A 150 -14.41 7.67 -25.13
C LEU A 150 -13.90 7.96 -23.72
N ALA A 151 -12.60 7.77 -23.46
CA ALA A 151 -12.01 8.11 -22.18
C ALA A 151 -12.13 9.62 -21.90
N MET A 152 -11.83 10.47 -22.87
CA MET A 152 -11.99 11.92 -22.75
C MET A 152 -13.43 12.31 -22.38
N ARG A 153 -14.41 11.85 -23.15
CA ARG A 153 -15.81 12.28 -22.97
C ARG A 153 -16.53 11.67 -21.78
N LEU A 154 -16.16 10.45 -21.39
CA LEU A 154 -16.81 9.74 -20.28
C LEU A 154 -16.15 9.99 -18.93
N LEU A 155 -14.84 10.29 -18.91
CA LEU A 155 -14.07 10.36 -17.67
C LEU A 155 -13.47 11.75 -17.39
N LEU A 156 -13.07 12.51 -18.42
CA LEU A 156 -12.36 13.79 -18.24
C LEU A 156 -13.28 15.01 -18.39
N GLU A 157 -14.28 14.97 -19.27
CA GLU A 157 -15.24 16.07 -19.46
C GLU A 157 -16.22 16.22 -18.29
N GLN A 158 -16.55 17.47 -17.97
CA GLN A 158 -17.48 17.86 -16.89
C GLN A 158 -18.62 18.70 -17.48
N PRO A 159 -19.89 18.21 -17.49
CA PRO A 159 -20.34 16.91 -17.00
C PRO A 159 -19.94 15.74 -17.93
N PRO A 160 -19.76 14.52 -17.41
CA PRO A 160 -19.45 13.36 -18.24
C PRO A 160 -20.62 13.04 -19.17
N HIS A 161 -20.32 12.82 -20.44
CA HIS A 161 -21.33 12.45 -21.43
C HIS A 161 -21.89 11.05 -21.16
N LYS A 162 -23.13 10.79 -21.57
CA LYS A 162 -23.66 9.43 -21.55
C LYS A 162 -23.24 8.71 -22.83
N ILE A 163 -23.00 7.40 -22.72
CA ILE A 163 -22.75 6.52 -23.88
C ILE A 163 -23.83 6.71 -24.97
N ALA A 164 -25.09 6.95 -24.57
CA ALA A 164 -26.18 7.17 -25.50
C ALA A 164 -26.06 8.44 -26.34
N ASP A 165 -25.52 9.51 -25.79
CA ASP A 165 -25.34 10.78 -26.50
C ASP A 165 -24.20 10.64 -27.52
N ILE A 166 -23.08 10.05 -27.09
CA ILE A 166 -21.94 9.75 -27.96
C ILE A 166 -22.34 8.79 -29.09
N ALA A 167 -23.15 7.77 -28.81
CA ALA A 167 -23.65 6.84 -29.81
C ALA A 167 -24.49 7.53 -30.89
N ARG A 168 -25.31 8.52 -30.49
CA ARG A 168 -26.13 9.31 -31.44
C ARG A 168 -25.26 10.20 -32.32
N GLU A 169 -24.25 10.85 -31.75
CA GLU A 169 -23.33 11.72 -32.49
C GLU A 169 -22.49 10.94 -33.50
N LEU A 170 -21.95 9.79 -33.10
CA LEU A 170 -21.12 8.95 -33.97
C LEU A 170 -21.96 8.07 -34.92
N ASN A 171 -23.29 8.13 -34.86
CA ASN A 171 -24.22 7.30 -35.62
C ASN A 171 -23.96 5.78 -35.45
N ILE A 172 -23.64 5.35 -34.22
CA ILE A 172 -23.34 3.96 -33.86
C ILE A 172 -24.45 3.42 -32.96
N SER A 173 -24.75 2.12 -33.05
CA SER A 173 -25.68 1.52 -32.10
C SER A 173 -25.15 1.61 -30.66
N ASN A 174 -26.03 1.98 -29.73
CA ASN A 174 -25.73 2.06 -28.31
C ASN A 174 -25.09 0.77 -27.75
N GLN A 175 -25.61 -0.38 -28.19
CA GLN A 175 -25.11 -1.69 -27.79
C GLN A 175 -23.68 -1.94 -28.28
N THR A 176 -23.37 -1.54 -29.51
CA THR A 176 -22.04 -1.66 -30.10
C THR A 176 -21.05 -0.77 -29.34
N LEU A 177 -21.43 0.49 -29.08
CA LEU A 177 -20.57 1.43 -28.36
C LEU A 177 -20.29 0.96 -26.93
N TYR A 178 -21.34 0.56 -26.20
CA TYR A 178 -21.21 0.02 -24.85
C TYR A 178 -20.35 -1.25 -24.81
N SER A 179 -20.54 -2.16 -25.76
CA SER A 179 -19.72 -3.37 -25.84
C SER A 179 -18.25 -3.03 -26.13
N HIS A 180 -17.97 -2.04 -26.98
CA HIS A 180 -16.60 -1.63 -27.29
C HIS A 180 -15.93 -1.00 -26.06
N TRP A 181 -16.63 -0.08 -25.38
CA TRP A 181 -16.18 0.53 -24.14
C TRP A 181 -15.87 -0.52 -23.07
N LYS A 182 -16.81 -1.44 -22.82
CA LYS A 182 -16.69 -2.43 -21.74
C LYS A 182 -15.63 -3.51 -22.00
N LYS A 183 -15.47 -3.95 -23.25
CA LYS A 183 -14.60 -5.08 -23.59
C LYS A 183 -13.21 -4.70 -24.09
N ASN A 184 -13.01 -3.47 -24.58
CA ASN A 184 -11.72 -3.05 -25.13
C ASN A 184 -11.16 -1.86 -24.36
N CYS A 185 -11.94 -0.78 -24.22
CA CYS A 185 -11.42 0.45 -23.62
C CYS A 185 -11.19 0.34 -22.11
N LEU A 186 -12.14 -0.22 -21.35
CA LEU A 186 -11.97 -0.41 -19.90
C LEU A 186 -10.80 -1.35 -19.55
N PRO A 187 -10.62 -2.52 -20.20
CA PRO A 187 -9.45 -3.35 -19.96
C PRO A 187 -8.13 -2.64 -20.25
N LEU A 188 -8.05 -1.88 -21.35
CA LEU A 188 -6.86 -1.12 -21.73
C LEU A 188 -6.52 -0.03 -20.70
N LEU A 189 -7.52 0.72 -20.24
CA LEU A 189 -7.35 1.72 -19.18
C LEU A 189 -6.91 1.08 -17.85
N LYS A 190 -7.42 -0.12 -17.56
CA LYS A 190 -7.00 -0.88 -16.37
C LYS A 190 -5.55 -1.33 -16.46
N GLU A 191 -5.11 -1.80 -17.63
CA GLU A 191 -3.71 -2.15 -17.89
C GLU A 191 -2.78 -0.94 -17.71
N ILE A 192 -3.15 0.20 -18.29
CA ILE A 192 -2.43 1.47 -18.11
C ILE A 192 -2.35 1.84 -16.63
N GLY A 193 -3.47 1.77 -15.90
CA GLY A 193 -3.50 2.05 -14.47
C GLY A 193 -2.65 1.09 -13.63
N MET A 194 -2.58 -0.19 -14.00
CA MET A 194 -1.72 -1.18 -13.33
C MET A 194 -0.23 -0.89 -13.56
N ASN A 195 0.15 -0.45 -14.76
CA ASN A 195 1.53 -0.06 -15.06
C ASN A 195 1.97 1.13 -14.21
N PHE A 196 1.10 2.14 -14.03
CA PHE A 196 1.42 3.30 -13.19
C PHE A 196 1.37 3.04 -11.68
N GLY A 197 0.65 2.01 -11.23
CA GLY A 197 0.53 1.65 -9.81
C GLY A 197 1.56 0.61 -9.33
N SER A 198 2.41 0.11 -10.22
CA SER A 198 3.45 -0.89 -9.88
C SER A 198 4.88 -0.29 -9.81
N ASP A 199 5.02 1.00 -10.13
CA ASP A 199 6.25 1.80 -9.96
C ASP A 199 6.28 2.45 -8.56
#